data_AF-A0A222PAN5-F1
#
_entry.id   AF-A0A222PAN5-F1
#
_cell.length_a   1.000
_cell.length_b   1.000
_cell.length_c   1.000
_cell.angle_alpha   90.00
_cell.angle_beta   90.00
_cell.angle_gamma   90.00
#
_symmetry.space_group_name_H-M   'P 1'
#
loop_
_entity.id
_entity.type
_entity.pdbx_description
1 polymer ?
#
loop_
_entity_poly.entity_id
_entity_poly.type
_entity_poly.pdbx_seq_one_letter_code
_entity_poly.pdbx_strand_id
1 'polypeptide(L)'
;MFKFNYLIYDSMKKKLKNISIKEFEEEYSMIYGAFELLINDKMYNYIVRYKDQKFCNEKEKEEFDDLFELQDIISLWIIIFLEICIELKKKDYVAVMDIESKNWIEFKRINNELYISQIEEEKVKLKITNSHIVKVYNKFYDEDKNKNIFFKEEKINFEEFISEIQITTKKFIKEIKEINPVLLKSKEVSSIIKKYNILTSKEYSAEEN
;
A
#
# COMPACT_ATOMS: atom_id res chain seq x y z
N MET A 1 8.28 -7.72 13.03
CA MET A 1 8.83 -6.97 11.88
C MET A 1 7.71 -6.72 10.87
N PHE A 2 7.59 -5.50 10.35
CA PHE A 2 6.68 -5.18 9.24
C PHE A 2 7.51 -4.75 8.03
N LYS A 3 7.19 -5.28 6.84
CA LYS A 3 7.78 -4.86 5.56
C LYS A 3 6.70 -4.67 4.52
N PHE A 4 6.83 -3.57 3.77
CA PHE A 4 5.99 -3.30 2.60
C PHE A 4 6.88 -3.20 1.37
N ASN A 5 6.85 -4.25 0.57
CA ASN A 5 7.57 -4.34 -0.69
C ASN A 5 6.62 -4.08 -1.85
N TYR A 6 7.12 -3.44 -2.90
CA TYR A 6 6.41 -3.34 -4.18
C TYR A 6 7.38 -3.52 -5.34
N LEU A 7 6.82 -3.83 -6.52
CA LEU A 7 7.52 -3.91 -7.79
C LEU A 7 6.65 -3.28 -8.89
N ILE A 8 7.16 -2.22 -9.52
CA ILE A 8 6.62 -1.74 -10.80
C ILE A 8 7.40 -2.47 -11.91
N TYR A 9 6.70 -3.29 -12.68
CA TYR A 9 7.29 -4.08 -13.77
C TYR A 9 7.77 -3.19 -14.93
N ASP A 10 8.72 -3.71 -15.72
CA ASP A 10 9.39 -2.91 -16.76
C ASP A 10 8.43 -2.49 -17.89
N SER A 11 7.44 -3.31 -18.23
CA SER A 11 6.34 -2.95 -19.15
C SER A 11 5.55 -1.72 -18.67
N MET A 12 5.16 -1.68 -17.40
CA MET A 12 4.46 -0.54 -16.79
C MET A 12 5.36 0.69 -16.77
N LYS A 13 6.65 0.52 -16.42
CA LYS A 13 7.63 1.61 -16.51
C LYS A 13 7.74 2.18 -17.91
N LYS A 14 7.75 1.32 -18.94
CA LYS A 14 7.77 1.75 -20.36
C LYS A 14 6.53 2.57 -20.70
N LYS A 15 5.33 2.12 -20.31
CA LYS A 15 4.05 2.83 -20.50
C LYS A 15 4.07 4.23 -19.85
N LEU A 16 4.58 4.31 -18.62
CA LEU A 16 4.64 5.57 -17.86
C LEU A 16 5.74 6.54 -18.31
N LYS A 17 6.78 6.06 -19.00
CA LYS A 17 8.00 6.85 -19.29
C LYS A 17 7.74 8.14 -20.07
N ASN A 18 6.84 8.08 -21.05
CA ASN A 18 6.57 9.21 -21.97
C ASN A 18 5.12 9.70 -21.90
N ILE A 19 4.31 9.15 -21.01
CA ILE A 19 2.90 9.52 -20.87
C ILE A 19 2.78 10.99 -20.43
N SER A 20 1.81 11.70 -21.01
CA SER A 20 1.46 13.04 -20.54
C SER A 20 0.67 12.95 -19.23
N ILE A 21 0.59 14.04 -18.44
CA ILE A 21 -0.30 14.07 -17.26
C ILE A 21 -1.74 13.79 -17.68
N LYS A 22 -2.18 14.40 -18.79
CA LYS A 22 -3.56 14.27 -19.26
C LYS A 22 -3.90 12.81 -19.58
N GLU A 23 -3.05 12.17 -20.37
CA GLU A 23 -3.20 10.76 -20.75
C GLU A 23 -3.10 9.83 -19.53
N PHE A 24 -2.18 10.10 -18.59
CA PHE A 24 -2.11 9.35 -17.34
C PHE A 24 -3.41 9.46 -16.55
N GLU A 25 -3.98 10.65 -16.40
CA GLU A 25 -5.22 10.87 -15.67
C GLU A 25 -6.43 10.25 -16.37
N GLU A 26 -6.45 10.21 -17.70
CA GLU A 26 -7.57 9.66 -18.49
C GLU A 26 -7.52 8.13 -18.60
N GLU A 27 -6.34 7.54 -18.77
CA GLU A 27 -6.19 6.11 -19.09
C GLU A 27 -5.82 5.22 -17.89
N TYR A 28 -4.99 5.72 -16.98
CA TYR A 28 -4.44 4.92 -15.88
C TYR A 28 -4.97 5.36 -14.52
N SER A 29 -4.96 6.66 -14.24
CA SER A 29 -5.26 7.32 -12.96
C SER A 29 -4.43 6.88 -11.75
N MET A 30 -3.79 5.71 -11.80
CA MET A 30 -3.11 5.01 -10.72
C MET A 30 -1.79 4.38 -11.21
N ILE A 31 -0.93 3.99 -10.28
CA ILE A 31 0.29 3.23 -10.58
C ILE A 31 0.09 1.77 -10.20
N TYR A 32 0.29 0.89 -11.17
CA TYR A 32 0.09 -0.55 -11.04
C TYR A 32 1.41 -1.32 -10.93
N GLY A 33 1.33 -2.54 -10.42
CA GLY A 33 2.42 -3.52 -10.37
C GLY A 33 2.06 -4.65 -9.42
N ALA A 34 3.01 -5.09 -8.59
CA ALA A 34 2.75 -6.05 -7.52
C ALA A 34 3.24 -5.56 -6.15
N PHE A 35 2.63 -6.02 -5.06
CA PHE A 35 3.14 -5.79 -3.71
C PHE A 35 3.15 -7.04 -2.83
N GLU A 36 3.89 -6.94 -1.72
CA GLU A 36 4.00 -7.98 -0.71
C GLU A 36 4.08 -7.30 0.66
N LEU A 37 3.25 -7.78 1.59
CA LEU A 37 3.31 -7.42 3.00
C LEU A 37 3.86 -8.59 3.79
N LEU A 38 4.89 -8.31 4.58
CA LEU A 38 5.43 -9.25 5.54
C LEU A 38 5.17 -8.72 6.94
N ILE A 39 4.38 -9.45 7.72
CA ILE A 39 4.07 -9.15 9.11
C ILE A 39 4.60 -10.32 9.94
N ASN A 40 5.70 -10.09 10.63
CA ASN A 40 6.53 -11.14 11.25
C ASN A 40 6.90 -12.19 10.20
N ASP A 41 6.46 -13.44 10.37
CA ASP A 41 6.74 -14.53 9.44
C ASP A 41 5.55 -14.82 8.50
N LYS A 42 4.54 -13.93 8.50
CA LYS A 42 3.31 -14.08 7.71
C LYS A 42 3.34 -13.16 6.50
N MET A 43 3.18 -13.77 5.33
CA MET A 43 3.16 -13.07 4.05
C MET A 43 1.72 -12.88 3.58
N TYR A 44 1.40 -11.67 3.16
CA TYR A 44 0.15 -11.31 2.50
C TYR A 44 0.45 -10.70 1.13
N ASN A 45 -0.24 -11.23 0.12
CA ASN A 45 0.10 -11.05 -1.29
C ASN A 45 1.55 -11.51 -1.63
N TYR A 46 1.91 -11.52 -2.90
CA TYR A 46 3.24 -11.95 -3.32
C TYR A 46 3.71 -11.20 -4.57
N ILE A 47 5.01 -10.96 -4.65
CA ILE A 47 5.67 -10.41 -5.83
C ILE A 47 6.38 -11.55 -6.56
N VAL A 48 6.04 -11.76 -7.84
CA VAL A 48 6.83 -12.64 -8.70
C VAL A 48 8.05 -11.87 -9.20
N ARG A 49 9.23 -12.15 -8.64
CA ARG A 49 10.44 -11.36 -8.92
C ARG A 49 11.19 -11.92 -10.14
N TYR A 50 11.78 -11.04 -10.93
CA TYR A 50 12.62 -11.43 -12.08
C TYR A 50 13.73 -12.43 -11.74
N LYS A 51 14.36 -12.28 -10.57
CA LYS A 51 15.45 -13.17 -10.13
C LYS A 51 15.02 -14.63 -9.94
N ASP A 52 13.73 -14.85 -9.76
CA ASP A 52 13.15 -16.18 -9.54
C ASP A 52 12.66 -16.78 -10.87
N GLN A 53 12.80 -16.04 -11.98
CA GLN A 53 12.38 -16.43 -13.32
C GLN A 53 13.58 -16.61 -14.25
N LYS A 54 13.41 -17.44 -15.28
CA LYS A 54 14.38 -17.61 -16.37
C LYS A 54 13.70 -17.25 -17.67
N PHE A 55 14.12 -16.14 -18.27
CA PHE A 55 13.64 -15.71 -19.58
C PHE A 55 14.65 -16.10 -20.65
N CYS A 56 14.16 -16.70 -21.74
CA CYS A 56 14.96 -17.06 -22.90
C CYS A 56 15.30 -15.83 -23.75
N ASN A 57 14.43 -14.82 -23.77
CA ASN A 57 14.60 -13.58 -24.53
C ASN A 57 13.78 -12.42 -23.93
N GLU A 58 13.95 -11.21 -24.49
CA GLU A 58 13.22 -10.00 -24.03
C GLU A 58 11.71 -10.09 -24.25
N LYS A 59 11.25 -10.76 -25.32
CA LYS A 59 9.83 -10.91 -25.62
C LYS A 59 9.12 -11.75 -24.56
N GLU A 60 9.73 -12.84 -24.12
CA GLU A 60 9.18 -13.68 -23.03
C GLU A 60 9.12 -12.91 -21.71
N LYS A 61 10.10 -12.04 -21.44
CA LYS A 61 10.06 -11.14 -20.28
C LYS A 61 8.93 -10.12 -20.39
N GLU A 62 8.69 -9.56 -21.57
CA GLU A 62 7.56 -8.63 -21.80
C GLU A 62 6.21 -9.33 -21.65
N GLU A 63 6.06 -10.53 -22.21
CA GLU A 63 4.85 -11.34 -22.04
C GLU A 63 4.61 -11.69 -20.56
N PHE A 64 5.67 -11.98 -19.82
CA PHE A 64 5.60 -12.16 -18.36
C PHE A 64 5.16 -10.87 -17.66
N ASP A 65 5.80 -9.74 -17.97
CA ASP A 65 5.46 -8.46 -17.34
C ASP A 65 3.98 -8.11 -17.56
N ASP A 66 3.48 -8.27 -18.79
CA ASP A 66 2.09 -7.98 -19.16
C ASP A 66 1.07 -8.81 -18.35
N LEU A 67 1.45 -10.00 -17.86
CA LEU A 67 0.58 -10.83 -17.01
C LEU A 67 0.47 -10.30 -15.58
N PHE A 68 1.50 -9.62 -15.06
CA PHE A 68 1.59 -9.24 -13.65
C PHE A 68 1.59 -7.72 -13.42
N GLU A 69 1.77 -6.91 -14.46
CA GLU A 69 1.92 -5.46 -14.32
C GLU A 69 0.66 -4.74 -13.80
N LEU A 70 -0.51 -5.35 -13.96
CA LEU A 70 -1.80 -4.85 -13.49
C LEU A 70 -2.33 -5.63 -12.28
N GLN A 71 -1.50 -6.48 -11.67
CA GLN A 71 -1.90 -7.37 -10.57
C GLN A 71 -2.48 -6.57 -9.39
N ASP A 72 -1.80 -5.50 -8.98
CA ASP A 72 -2.16 -4.67 -7.84
C ASP A 72 -2.08 -3.17 -8.15
N ILE A 73 -2.83 -2.37 -7.38
CA ILE A 73 -2.79 -0.90 -7.43
C ILE A 73 -1.83 -0.37 -6.35
N ILE A 74 -0.54 -0.30 -6.67
CA ILE A 74 0.52 0.08 -5.71
C ILE A 74 0.28 1.46 -5.11
N SER A 75 -0.08 2.45 -5.93
CA SER A 75 -0.26 3.83 -5.44
C SER A 75 -1.37 3.93 -4.38
N LEU A 76 -2.46 3.19 -4.57
CA LEU A 76 -3.57 3.14 -3.63
C LEU A 76 -3.18 2.52 -2.30
N TRP A 77 -2.42 1.41 -2.31
CA TRP A 77 -1.90 0.79 -1.09
C TRP A 77 -0.96 1.74 -0.33
N ILE A 78 -0.10 2.50 -1.03
CA ILE A 78 0.73 3.53 -0.41
C ILE A 78 -0.13 4.62 0.25
N ILE A 79 -1.18 5.11 -0.43
CA ILE A 79 -2.10 6.09 0.14
C ILE A 79 -2.73 5.56 1.43
N ILE A 80 -3.24 4.34 1.39
CA ILE A 80 -3.89 3.69 2.54
C ILE A 80 -2.93 3.60 3.72
N PHE A 81 -1.70 3.13 3.51
CA PHE A 81 -0.74 3.01 4.60
C PHE A 81 -0.33 4.37 5.17
N LEU A 82 -0.18 5.40 4.33
CA LEU A 82 0.06 6.76 4.82
C LEU A 82 -1.12 7.27 5.66
N GLU A 83 -2.37 7.02 5.25
CA GLU A 83 -3.55 7.38 6.02
C GLU A 83 -3.63 6.65 7.36
N ILE A 84 -3.39 5.34 7.37
CA ILE A 84 -3.29 4.54 8.59
C ILE A 84 -2.25 5.14 9.54
N CYS A 85 -1.05 5.45 9.04
CA CYS A 85 0.01 6.04 9.83
C CYS A 85 -0.38 7.39 10.45
N ILE A 86 -1.01 8.27 9.66
CA ILE A 86 -1.46 9.59 10.12
C ILE A 86 -2.55 9.46 11.19
N GLU A 87 -3.50 8.55 11.00
CA GLU A 87 -4.60 8.34 11.93
C GLU A 87 -4.13 7.67 13.24
N LEU A 88 -3.23 6.68 13.17
CA LEU A 88 -2.66 6.01 14.35
C LEU A 88 -1.76 6.91 15.22
N LYS A 89 -1.33 8.06 14.70
CA LYS A 89 -0.69 9.09 15.52
C LYS A 89 -1.67 9.78 16.48
N LYS A 90 -2.97 9.79 16.16
CA LYS A 90 -4.02 10.48 16.92
C LYS A 90 -5.01 9.54 17.61
N LYS A 91 -5.07 8.28 17.15
CA LYS A 91 -6.07 7.30 17.55
C LYS A 91 -5.41 5.96 17.80
N ASP A 92 -5.98 5.20 18.72
CA ASP A 92 -5.46 3.87 19.06
C ASP A 92 -6.01 2.77 18.15
N TYR A 93 -6.94 3.09 17.25
CA TYR A 93 -7.55 2.10 16.38
C TYR A 93 -7.89 2.67 14.99
N VAL A 94 -7.45 1.95 13.97
CA VAL A 94 -7.79 2.17 12.56
C VAL A 94 -8.15 0.84 11.94
N ALA A 95 -9.20 0.80 11.11
CA ALA A 95 -9.49 -0.36 10.28
C ALA A 95 -9.72 0.08 8.84
N VAL A 96 -9.15 -0.68 7.90
CA VAL A 96 -9.26 -0.43 6.47
C VAL A 96 -9.81 -1.68 5.80
N MET A 97 -10.77 -1.49 4.91
CA MET A 97 -11.27 -2.60 4.10
C MET A 97 -10.17 -3.01 3.12
N ASP A 98 -9.90 -4.31 3.05
CA ASP A 98 -9.02 -4.87 2.04
C ASP A 98 -9.58 -4.54 0.64
N ILE A 99 -8.71 -4.14 -0.28
CA ILE A 99 -9.10 -3.75 -1.63
C ILE A 99 -9.47 -4.99 -2.46
N GLU A 100 -8.89 -6.13 -2.12
CA GLU A 100 -8.96 -7.37 -2.88
C GLU A 100 -9.91 -8.40 -2.25
N SER A 101 -10.47 -8.09 -1.07
CA SER A 101 -11.37 -8.99 -0.34
C SER A 101 -12.41 -8.21 0.48
N LYS A 102 -13.41 -8.91 1.02
CA LYS A 102 -14.40 -8.36 1.98
C LYS A 102 -13.83 -8.28 3.40
N ASN A 103 -12.61 -8.75 3.60
CA ASN A 103 -11.96 -8.67 4.89
C ASN A 103 -11.49 -7.25 5.16
N TRP A 104 -11.18 -6.99 6.41
CA TRP A 104 -10.64 -5.74 6.90
C TRP A 104 -9.30 -6.01 7.54
N ILE A 105 -8.40 -5.04 7.42
CA ILE A 105 -7.13 -5.03 8.14
C ILE A 105 -7.30 -4.02 9.27
N GLU A 106 -7.34 -4.51 10.51
CA GLU A 106 -7.38 -3.68 11.70
C GLU A 106 -5.98 -3.47 12.27
N PHE A 107 -5.79 -2.27 12.82
CA PHE A 107 -4.58 -1.80 13.45
C PHE A 107 -4.98 -1.25 14.82
N LYS A 108 -4.47 -1.88 15.89
CA LYS A 108 -4.71 -1.47 17.27
C LYS A 108 -3.39 -1.09 17.93
N ARG A 109 -3.24 0.18 18.26
CA ARG A 109 -2.08 0.70 18.98
C ARG A 109 -2.33 0.63 20.49
N ILE A 110 -1.33 0.17 21.22
CA ILE A 110 -1.28 0.23 22.69
C ILE A 110 0.14 0.68 23.03
N ASN A 111 0.30 1.91 23.51
CA ASN A 111 1.60 2.53 23.73
C ASN A 111 2.47 2.53 22.43
N ASN A 112 3.62 1.85 22.46
CA ASN A 112 4.52 1.68 21.31
C ASN A 112 4.35 0.33 20.58
N GLU A 113 3.29 -0.40 20.91
CA GLU A 113 2.98 -1.69 20.31
C GLU A 113 1.81 -1.53 19.34
N LEU A 114 1.94 -2.12 18.16
CA LEU A 114 0.90 -2.13 17.15
C LEU A 114 0.50 -3.58 16.87
N TYR A 115 -0.79 -3.85 17.01
CA TYR A 115 -1.39 -5.14 16.73
C TYR A 115 -2.13 -5.08 15.40
N ILE A 116 -1.82 -6.01 14.50
CA ILE A 116 -2.41 -6.08 13.17
C ILE A 116 -3.17 -7.40 13.00
N SER A 117 -4.42 -7.31 12.56
CA SER A 117 -5.25 -8.49 12.28
C SER A 117 -6.02 -8.30 10.99
N GLN A 118 -6.22 -9.39 10.26
CA GLN A 118 -7.28 -9.46 9.26
C GLN A 118 -8.56 -9.98 9.91
N ILE A 119 -9.68 -9.29 9.71
CA ILE A 119 -10.97 -9.61 10.33
C ILE A 119 -12.12 -9.48 9.32
N GLU A 120 -13.19 -10.24 9.54
CA GLU A 120 -14.39 -10.18 8.72
C GLU A 120 -15.18 -8.87 8.96
N GLU A 121 -15.88 -8.38 7.94
CA GLU A 121 -16.66 -7.13 7.99
C GLU A 121 -17.64 -7.05 9.17
N GLU A 122 -18.34 -8.14 9.49
CA GLU A 122 -19.33 -8.18 10.57
C GLU A 122 -18.71 -7.86 11.93
N LYS A 123 -17.46 -8.27 12.15
CA LYS A 123 -16.73 -8.02 13.40
C LYS A 123 -16.26 -6.57 13.52
N VAL A 124 -16.04 -5.86 12.40
CA VAL A 124 -15.73 -4.42 12.41
C VAL A 124 -16.95 -3.64 12.88
N LYS A 125 -18.15 -3.99 12.38
CA LYS A 125 -19.42 -3.31 12.71
C LYS A 125 -19.74 -3.28 14.20
N LEU A 126 -19.28 -4.28 14.95
CA LEU A 126 -19.46 -4.38 16.40
C LEU A 126 -18.48 -3.50 17.20
N LYS A 127 -17.38 -3.01 16.59
CA LYS A 127 -16.32 -2.22 17.24
C LYS A 127 -16.41 -0.70 16.98
N ILE A 128 -17.47 -0.23 16.30
CA ILE A 128 -17.65 1.15 15.80
C ILE A 128 -18.21 2.11 16.86
N THR A 129 -17.61 2.17 18.06
CA THR A 129 -18.05 3.15 19.06
C THR A 129 -17.16 4.40 19.12
N ASN A 130 -15.89 4.34 18.65
CA ASN A 130 -14.96 5.49 18.61
C ASN A 130 -13.82 5.38 17.54
N SER A 131 -14.02 4.64 16.45
CA SER A 131 -12.97 4.29 15.48
C SER A 131 -12.96 5.18 14.22
N HIS A 132 -11.78 5.38 13.61
CA HIS A 132 -11.69 5.86 12.22
C HIS A 132 -11.68 4.67 11.28
N ILE A 133 -12.59 4.70 10.31
CA ILE A 133 -12.77 3.65 9.32
C ILE A 133 -12.41 4.25 7.97
N VAL A 134 -11.29 3.82 7.40
CA VAL A 134 -10.94 4.16 6.02
C VAL A 134 -11.65 3.16 5.13
N LYS A 135 -12.72 3.61 4.46
CA LYS A 135 -13.38 2.80 3.44
C LYS A 135 -12.67 3.03 2.11
N VAL A 136 -11.99 2.00 1.63
CA VAL A 136 -11.42 1.99 0.28
C VAL A 136 -12.50 1.44 -0.65
N TYR A 137 -12.92 2.23 -1.63
CA TYR A 137 -13.83 1.75 -2.67
C TYR A 137 -13.03 1.46 -3.93
N ASN A 138 -12.87 0.17 -4.29
CA ASN A 138 -12.81 -0.29 -5.68
C ASN A 138 -13.21 -1.77 -5.77
N LYS A 139 -14.04 -2.10 -6.77
CA LYS A 139 -14.77 -3.38 -6.93
C LYS A 139 -13.93 -4.46 -7.64
N PHE A 140 -12.85 -4.95 -7.03
CA PHE A 140 -12.13 -6.12 -7.55
C PHE A 140 -12.02 -7.19 -6.47
N TYR A 141 -13.16 -7.80 -6.15
CA TYR A 141 -13.20 -8.88 -5.16
C TYR A 141 -12.66 -10.17 -5.79
N ASP A 142 -11.61 -10.73 -5.20
CA ASP A 142 -11.27 -12.13 -5.38
C ASP A 142 -12.05 -12.97 -4.34
N GLU A 143 -12.97 -13.80 -4.81
CA GLU A 143 -13.82 -14.62 -3.92
C GLU A 143 -13.01 -15.65 -3.10
N ASP A 144 -11.84 -16.08 -3.60
CA ASP A 144 -11.01 -17.07 -2.91
C ASP A 144 -10.14 -16.45 -1.81
N LYS A 145 -9.78 -15.16 -1.93
CA LYS A 145 -9.12 -14.40 -0.85
C LYS A 145 -10.03 -14.17 0.36
N ASN A 146 -11.35 -14.25 0.21
CA ASN A 146 -12.30 -14.08 1.31
C ASN A 146 -12.29 -15.24 2.34
N LYS A 147 -11.72 -16.41 2.00
CA LYS A 147 -11.83 -17.61 2.84
C LYS A 147 -10.71 -17.75 3.88
N ASN A 148 -9.63 -16.97 3.79
CA ASN A 148 -8.46 -17.15 4.63
C ASN A 148 -8.10 -15.87 5.40
N ILE A 149 -8.09 -15.94 6.74
CA ILE A 149 -7.47 -14.94 7.61
C ILE A 149 -5.97 -15.24 7.64
N PHE A 150 -5.16 -14.38 7.01
CA PHE A 150 -3.73 -14.63 6.88
C PHE A 150 -2.95 -14.31 8.17
N PHE A 151 -3.41 -13.34 8.95
CA PHE A 151 -2.74 -12.90 10.18
C PHE A 151 -3.74 -12.39 11.21
N LYS A 152 -3.43 -12.60 12.49
CA LYS A 152 -4.31 -12.28 13.62
C LYS A 152 -3.46 -11.91 14.83
N GLU A 153 -3.71 -10.72 15.39
CA GLU A 153 -3.03 -10.17 16.57
C GLU A 153 -1.50 -10.15 16.43
N GLU A 154 -1.01 -9.92 15.22
CA GLU A 154 0.43 -9.80 14.98
C GLU A 154 0.96 -8.53 15.64
N LYS A 155 1.86 -8.72 16.59
CA LYS A 155 2.48 -7.64 17.34
C LYS A 155 3.75 -7.17 16.65
N ILE A 156 3.83 -5.86 16.39
CA ILE A 156 5.01 -5.17 15.88
C ILE A 156 5.25 -3.88 16.66
N ASN A 157 6.44 -3.30 16.50
CA ASN A 157 6.74 -1.99 17.05
C ASN A 157 6.10 -0.87 16.19
N PHE A 158 5.46 0.10 16.84
CA PHE A 158 4.75 1.18 16.15
C PHE A 158 5.71 2.10 15.37
N GLU A 159 6.83 2.51 15.97
CA GLU A 159 7.82 3.36 15.30
C GLU A 159 8.49 2.64 14.12
N GLU A 160 8.72 1.33 14.21
CA GLU A 160 9.20 0.53 13.08
C GLU A 160 8.20 0.51 11.92
N PHE A 161 6.91 0.37 12.23
CA PHE A 161 5.84 0.43 11.23
C PHE A 161 5.82 1.79 10.50
N ILE A 162 5.82 2.89 11.25
CA ILE A 162 5.85 4.25 10.68
C ILE A 162 7.10 4.45 9.82
N SER A 163 8.26 4.03 10.32
CA SER A 163 9.55 4.16 9.62
C SER A 163 9.56 3.39 8.30
N GLU A 164 9.06 2.16 8.29
CA GLU A 164 8.96 1.35 7.07
C GLU A 164 8.09 2.03 6.01
N ILE A 165 6.90 2.50 6.39
CA ILE A 165 6.01 3.20 5.45
C ILE A 165 6.66 4.48 4.91
N GLN A 166 7.36 5.25 5.75
CA GLN A 166 8.10 6.43 5.31
C GLN A 166 9.22 6.08 4.31
N ILE A 167 10.00 5.04 4.60
CA ILE A 167 11.12 4.61 3.74
C ILE A 167 10.57 4.13 2.38
N THR A 168 9.56 3.25 2.39
CA THR A 168 8.96 2.70 1.18
C THR A 168 8.30 3.79 0.33
N THR A 169 7.57 4.71 0.96
CA THR A 169 6.95 5.85 0.24
C THR A 169 8.00 6.75 -0.39
N LYS A 170 9.08 7.07 0.33
CA LYS A 170 10.18 7.88 -0.21
C LYS A 170 10.84 7.21 -1.41
N LYS A 171 11.05 5.88 -1.34
CA LYS A 171 11.57 5.09 -2.45
C LYS A 171 10.64 5.15 -3.65
N PHE A 172 9.32 5.00 -3.43
CA PHE A 172 8.32 5.08 -4.49
C PHE A 172 8.31 6.43 -5.20
N ILE A 173 8.29 7.53 -4.45
CA ILE A 173 8.34 8.89 -5.04
C ILE A 173 9.61 9.07 -5.89
N LYS A 174 10.76 8.55 -5.42
CA LYS A 174 12.02 8.59 -6.16
C LYS A 174 11.94 7.77 -7.46
N GLU A 175 11.38 6.57 -7.41
CA GLU A 175 11.21 5.69 -8.57
C GLU A 175 10.27 6.33 -9.62
N ILE A 176 9.13 6.89 -9.20
CA ILE A 176 8.21 7.63 -10.11
C ILE A 176 8.92 8.81 -10.76
N LYS A 177 9.71 9.57 -10.00
CA LYS A 177 10.50 10.69 -10.53
C LYS A 177 11.51 10.24 -11.58
N GLU A 178 12.11 9.08 -11.40
CA GLU A 178 13.09 8.48 -12.33
C GLU A 178 12.41 7.93 -13.60
N ILE A 179 11.21 7.34 -13.47
CA ILE A 179 10.40 6.88 -14.61
C ILE A 179 9.95 8.07 -15.46
N ASN A 180 9.25 9.03 -14.83
CA ASN A 180 8.74 10.22 -15.49
C ASN A 180 8.43 11.32 -14.44
N PRO A 181 9.24 12.39 -14.35
CA PRO A 181 9.07 13.44 -13.33
C PRO A 181 7.79 14.24 -13.49
N VAL A 182 7.16 14.23 -14.66
CA VAL A 182 5.89 14.91 -14.93
C VAL A 182 4.76 14.29 -14.10
N LEU A 183 4.84 12.98 -13.81
CA LEU A 183 3.85 12.27 -12.99
C LEU A 183 3.80 12.74 -11.53
N LEU A 184 4.83 13.41 -11.02
CA LEU A 184 4.79 14.00 -9.66
C LEU A 184 3.68 15.05 -9.50
N LYS A 185 3.15 15.57 -10.61
CA LYS A 185 2.05 16.54 -10.65
C LYS A 185 0.67 15.90 -10.85
N SER A 186 0.59 14.58 -11.04
CA SER A 186 -0.69 13.88 -11.14
C SER A 186 -1.45 13.99 -9.81
N LYS A 187 -2.78 13.88 -9.84
CA LYS A 187 -3.62 13.95 -8.64
C LYS A 187 -3.20 12.89 -7.63
N GLU A 188 -2.97 11.68 -8.11
CA GLU A 188 -2.61 10.52 -7.29
C GLU A 188 -1.24 10.70 -6.61
N VAL A 189 -0.18 10.96 -7.38
CA VAL A 189 1.18 11.06 -6.83
C VAL A 189 1.33 12.32 -5.96
N SER A 190 0.67 13.41 -6.34
CA SER A 190 0.65 14.62 -5.48
C SER A 190 -0.09 14.39 -4.16
N SER A 191 -1.13 13.55 -4.12
CA SER A 191 -1.80 13.11 -2.89
C SER A 191 -0.85 12.33 -1.99
N ILE A 192 -0.10 11.37 -2.54
CA ILE A 192 0.93 10.61 -1.83
C ILE A 192 1.98 11.56 -1.22
N ILE A 193 2.51 12.49 -2.01
CA ILE A 193 3.52 13.46 -1.54
C ILE A 193 2.96 14.32 -0.39
N LYS A 194 1.73 14.81 -0.51
CA LYS A 194 1.08 15.59 0.56
C LYS A 194 0.98 14.79 1.86
N LYS A 195 0.47 13.55 1.80
CA LYS A 195 0.34 12.67 2.98
C LYS A 195 1.69 12.29 3.57
N TYR A 196 2.68 12.01 2.73
CA TYR A 196 4.06 11.76 3.16
C TYR A 196 4.66 12.94 3.93
N ASN A 197 4.45 14.17 3.43
CA ASN A 197 4.91 15.39 4.10
C ASN A 197 4.20 15.60 5.45
N ILE A 198 2.89 15.32 5.54
CA ILE A 198 2.15 15.34 6.82
C ILE A 198 2.73 14.33 7.81
N LEU A 199 3.01 13.11 7.35
CA LEU A 199 3.53 12.05 8.22
C LEU A 199 4.95 12.37 8.75
N THR A 200 5.75 13.08 7.97
CA THR A 200 7.15 13.41 8.27
C THR A 200 7.36 14.79 8.87
N SER A 201 6.34 15.66 8.89
CA SER A 201 6.45 16.98 9.52
C SER A 201 6.61 16.85 11.05
N LYS A 202 7.50 17.68 11.61
CA LYS A 202 7.79 17.69 13.06
C LYS A 202 6.63 18.20 13.91
N GLU A 203 5.63 18.86 13.32
CA GLU A 203 4.48 19.43 14.05
C GLU A 203 3.61 18.35 14.71
N TYR A 204 3.74 17.08 14.32
CA TYR A 204 3.07 15.95 14.99
C TYR A 204 3.73 15.45 16.28
N SER A 205 4.79 16.10 16.75
CA SER A 205 5.53 15.70 17.96
C SER A 205 5.32 16.62 19.17
N ALA A 206 4.40 17.58 19.10
CA ALA A 206 4.31 18.68 20.07
C ALA A 206 2.88 19.07 20.51
N GLU A 207 1.99 18.09 20.70
CA GLU A 207 0.72 18.34 21.41
C GLU A 207 0.47 17.29 22.52
N GLU A 208 1.46 17.03 23.36
CA GLU A 208 1.23 16.54 24.73
C GLU A 208 2.30 17.15 25.66
N ASN A 209 1.94 18.25 26.32
CA ASN A 209 2.47 18.70 27.61
C ASN A 209 1.39 19.50 28.33
#